data_AF-A0A1M5PWA1-F1
#
_entry.id   AF-A0A1M5PWA1-F1
#
_cell.length_a   1.000
_cell.length_b   1.000
_cell.length_c   1.000
_cell.angle_alpha   90.00
_cell.angle_beta   90.00
_cell.angle_gamma   90.00
#
_symmetry.space_group_name_H-M   'P 1'
#
loop_
_entity.id
_entity.type
_entity.pdbx_description
1 polymer ?
#
loop_
_entity_poly.entity_id
_entity_poly.type
_entity_poly.pdbx_seq_one_letter_code
_entity_poly.pdbx_strand_id
1 'polypeptide(L)'
;MKKILLMTVIFALHVSCSSTKNSMDVSVGENKSKLIKTYGSPVRTLADNENGEILVYADQVFLNEDNSNGPRIAGQNYWDYNYVYVNKDGKVTSTRKEKQNYPPQAIDSQKIQGMNLLTAK
;
A
#
# COMPACT_ATOMS: atom_id res chain seq x y z
N MET A 1 -25.26 -37.85 -19.51
CA MET A 1 -24.67 -36.58 -19.97
C MET A 1 -24.99 -35.37 -19.09
N LYS A 2 -26.09 -35.33 -18.32
CA LYS A 2 -26.42 -34.19 -17.42
C LYS A 2 -25.44 -33.97 -16.25
N LYS A 3 -24.81 -35.04 -15.74
CA LYS A 3 -23.85 -34.98 -14.62
C LYS A 3 -22.49 -34.34 -14.99
N ILE A 4 -22.11 -34.42 -16.27
CA ILE A 4 -20.85 -33.84 -16.78
C ILE A 4 -20.98 -32.32 -16.85
N LEU A 5 -22.14 -31.82 -17.30
CA LEU A 5 -22.43 -30.38 -17.34
C LEU A 5 -22.34 -29.74 -15.94
N LEU A 6 -22.85 -30.43 -14.91
CA LEU A 6 -22.83 -29.95 -13.53
C LEU A 6 -21.39 -29.79 -13.00
N MET A 7 -20.51 -30.74 -13.33
CA MET A 7 -19.11 -30.71 -12.89
C MET A 7 -18.32 -29.59 -13.57
N THR A 8 -18.59 -29.30 -14.84
CA THR A 8 -17.94 -28.19 -15.55
C THR A 8 -18.30 -26.83 -14.96
N VAL A 9 -19.55 -26.65 -14.51
CA VAL A 9 -20.00 -25.39 -13.88
C VAL A 9 -19.34 -25.18 -12.51
N ILE A 10 -19.21 -26.23 -11.71
CA ILE A 10 -18.54 -26.16 -10.40
C ILE A 10 -17.05 -25.83 -10.56
N PHE A 11 -16.38 -26.43 -11.55
CA PHE A 11 -14.97 -26.14 -11.82
C PHE A 11 -14.73 -24.70 -12.30
N ALA A 12 -15.67 -24.14 -13.07
CA ALA A 12 -15.59 -22.75 -13.53
C ALA A 12 -15.77 -21.72 -12.40
N LEU A 13 -16.51 -22.06 -11.33
CA LEU A 13 -16.72 -21.17 -10.18
C LEU A 13 -15.47 -21.03 -9.29
N HIS A 14 -14.52 -21.96 -9.36
CA HIS A 14 -13.29 -21.90 -8.56
C HIS A 14 -12.18 -21.02 -9.15
N VAL A 15 -12.34 -20.50 -10.37
CA VAL A 15 -11.29 -19.73 -11.07
C VAL A 15 -11.30 -18.23 -10.70
N SER A 16 -12.26 -17.75 -9.91
CA SER A 16 -12.42 -16.32 -9.61
C SER A 16 -11.67 -15.81 -8.37
N CYS A 17 -10.90 -16.65 -7.67
CA CYS A 17 -10.11 -16.23 -6.52
C CYS A 17 -8.79 -15.55 -6.93
N SER A 18 -8.88 -14.48 -7.72
CA SER A 18 -7.79 -13.55 -8.00
C SER A 18 -7.75 -12.52 -6.88
N SER A 19 -6.67 -12.49 -6.08
CA SER A 19 -6.42 -11.37 -5.18
C SER A 19 -5.83 -10.23 -6.01
N THR A 20 -6.67 -9.32 -6.50
CA THR A 20 -6.18 -8.07 -7.07
C THR A 20 -5.56 -7.23 -5.95
N LYS A 21 -4.24 -7.01 -6.00
CA LYS A 21 -3.58 -6.03 -5.12
C LYS A 21 -4.23 -4.68 -5.40
N ASN A 22 -4.96 -4.17 -4.42
CA ASN A 22 -5.70 -2.92 -4.57
C ASN A 22 -4.66 -1.79 -4.63
N SER A 23 -4.32 -1.31 -5.83
CA SER A 23 -3.40 -0.19 -5.95
C SER A 23 -4.12 1.03 -5.38
N MET A 24 -3.66 1.49 -4.22
CA MET A 24 -4.25 2.64 -3.55
C MET A 24 -4.21 3.86 -4.48
N ASP A 25 -5.39 4.28 -4.93
CA ASP A 25 -5.61 5.44 -5.79
C ASP A 25 -6.30 6.52 -4.97
N VAL A 26 -5.62 7.64 -4.80
CA VAL A 26 -6.00 8.69 -3.86
C VAL A 26 -6.00 10.00 -4.60
N SER A 27 -7.13 10.68 -4.61
CA SER A 27 -7.27 11.96 -5.28
C SER A 27 -6.97 13.13 -4.34
N VAL A 28 -6.36 14.18 -4.88
CA VAL A 28 -6.23 15.47 -4.17
C VAL A 28 -7.63 16.00 -3.83
N GLY A 29 -7.80 16.52 -2.61
CA GLY A 29 -9.08 16.99 -2.09
C GLY A 29 -9.97 15.91 -1.47
N GLU A 30 -9.57 14.64 -1.53
CA GLU A 30 -10.28 13.55 -0.87
C GLU A 30 -10.23 13.71 0.66
N ASN A 31 -11.31 13.32 1.34
CA ASN A 31 -11.38 13.36 2.80
C ASN A 31 -10.60 12.20 3.40
N LYS A 32 -9.76 12.47 4.40
CA LYS A 32 -9.05 11.44 5.21
C LYS A 32 -10.00 10.35 5.72
N SER A 33 -11.19 10.72 6.17
CA SER A 33 -12.18 9.77 6.68
C SER A 33 -12.70 8.79 5.61
N LYS A 34 -12.81 9.24 4.35
CA LYS A 34 -13.17 8.37 3.21
C LYS A 34 -12.01 7.43 2.89
N LEU A 35 -10.80 7.97 2.84
CA LEU A 35 -9.55 7.23 2.67
C LEU A 35 -9.42 6.06 3.65
N ILE A 36 -9.57 6.33 4.95
CA ILE A 36 -9.46 5.32 6.01
C ILE A 36 -10.57 4.27 5.89
N LYS A 37 -11.78 4.65 5.48
CA LYS A 37 -12.88 3.70 5.23
C LYS A 37 -12.59 2.77 4.05
N THR A 38 -11.94 3.28 3.01
CA THR A 38 -11.65 2.52 1.79
C THR A 38 -10.41 1.63 1.94
N TYR A 39 -9.35 2.15 2.56
CA TYR A 39 -8.02 1.52 2.57
C TYR A 39 -7.56 1.07 3.95
N GLY A 40 -8.37 1.30 4.99
CA GLY A 40 -8.00 1.02 6.37
C GLY A 40 -7.16 2.11 7.02
N SER A 41 -6.85 1.88 8.30
CA SER A 41 -5.97 2.75 9.07
C SER A 41 -4.54 2.72 8.52
N PRO A 42 -3.85 3.87 8.44
CA PRO A 42 -2.46 3.89 8.03
C PRO A 42 -1.59 3.14 9.05
N VAL A 43 -0.48 2.56 8.59
CA VAL A 43 0.48 1.89 9.49
C VAL A 43 1.14 2.89 10.44
N ARG A 44 1.27 4.15 10.00
CA ARG A 44 1.72 5.27 10.82
C ARG A 44 1.09 6.59 10.40
N THR A 45 0.96 7.50 11.35
CA THR A 45 0.64 8.90 11.11
C THR A 45 1.77 9.75 11.65
N LEU A 46 2.26 10.68 10.83
CA LEU A 46 3.33 11.62 11.20
C LEU A 46 2.78 13.05 11.15
N ALA A 47 3.30 13.94 11.99
CA ALA A 47 3.01 15.36 11.86
C ALA A 47 3.70 15.92 10.61
N ASP A 48 2.97 16.71 9.84
CA ASP A 48 3.58 17.62 8.86
C ASP A 48 3.90 18.95 9.57
N ASN A 49 5.00 19.61 9.21
CA ASN A 49 5.46 20.84 9.90
C ASN A 49 4.48 22.01 9.78
N GLU A 50 3.47 21.90 8.93
CA GLU A 50 2.48 22.95 8.62
C GLU A 50 1.11 22.69 9.25
N ASN A 51 1.06 22.01 10.41
CA ASN A 51 -0.18 21.58 11.08
C ASN A 51 -1.01 20.56 10.29
N GLY A 52 -0.39 19.90 9.31
CA GLY A 52 -0.95 18.76 8.59
C GLY A 52 -0.51 17.43 9.18
N GLU A 53 -0.84 16.35 8.47
CA GLU A 53 -0.41 15.01 8.81
C GLU A 53 -0.06 14.20 7.56
N ILE A 54 0.87 13.26 7.72
CA ILE A 54 1.27 12.32 6.69
C ILE A 54 0.76 10.95 7.11
N LEU A 55 -0.17 10.40 6.33
CA LEU A 55 -0.66 9.03 6.49
C LEU A 55 0.27 8.10 5.72
N VAL A 56 0.93 7.19 6.43
CA VAL A 56 1.86 6.23 5.85
C VAL A 56 1.13 4.92 5.67
N TYR A 57 0.99 4.49 4.42
CA TYR A 57 0.58 3.14 4.05
C TYR A 57 1.81 2.39 3.52
N ALA A 58 2.03 1.16 3.96
CA ALA A 58 3.20 0.41 3.56
C ALA A 58 2.92 -1.10 3.53
N ASP A 59 3.20 -1.73 2.40
CA ASP A 59 3.04 -3.17 2.21
C ASP A 59 4.42 -3.82 2.03
N GLN A 60 4.69 -4.87 2.78
CA GLN A 60 5.89 -5.67 2.57
C GLN A 60 5.71 -6.59 1.37
N VAL A 61 6.65 -6.53 0.43
CA VAL A 61 6.69 -7.36 -0.77
C VAL A 61 7.88 -8.29 -0.70
N PHE A 62 7.62 -9.59 -0.74
CA PHE A 62 8.64 -10.61 -0.83
C PHE A 62 8.86 -10.97 -2.29
N LEU A 63 10.09 -10.85 -2.77
CA LEU A 63 10.48 -11.39 -4.07
C LEU A 63 10.62 -12.90 -3.90
N ASN A 64 9.73 -13.65 -4.53
CA ASN A 64 9.92 -15.09 -4.66
C ASN A 64 11.07 -15.30 -5.65
N GLU A 65 12.26 -15.60 -5.14
CA GLU A 65 13.28 -16.26 -5.97
C GLU A 65 12.78 -17.69 -6.18
N ASP A 66 12.49 -18.04 -7.44
CA ASP A 66 11.96 -19.34 -7.84
C ASP A 66 12.82 -20.49 -7.30
N ASN A 67 12.44 -21.02 -6.15
CA ASN A 67 12.97 -22.27 -5.63
C ASN A 67 11.79 -23.23 -5.44
N SER A 68 11.45 -23.92 -6.52
CA SER A 68 10.34 -24.87 -6.58
C SER A 68 10.51 -26.09 -5.67
N ASN A 69 11.70 -26.31 -5.08
CA ASN A 69 12.06 -27.54 -4.36
C ASN A 69 12.80 -27.36 -3.02
N GLY A 70 12.75 -26.17 -2.37
CA GLY A 70 13.46 -25.94 -1.10
C GLY A 70 12.60 -25.25 -0.03
N PRO A 71 12.97 -25.34 1.28
CA PRO A 71 12.34 -24.53 2.32
C PRO A 71 12.45 -23.05 1.91
N ARG A 72 11.32 -22.35 1.93
CA ARG A 72 11.21 -20.92 1.55
C ARG A 72 12.06 -20.09 2.52
N ILE A 73 13.35 -19.96 2.24
CA ILE A 73 14.19 -18.92 2.83
C ILE A 73 13.51 -17.60 2.48
N ALA A 74 13.31 -16.73 3.46
CA ALA A 74 12.74 -15.41 3.22
C ALA A 74 13.61 -14.71 2.16
N GLY A 75 13.12 -14.66 0.92
CA GLY A 75 13.81 -14.02 -0.19
C GLY A 75 13.98 -12.53 0.07
N GLN A 76 14.70 -11.85 -0.83
CA GLN A 76 14.81 -10.40 -0.78
C GLN A 76 13.42 -9.77 -0.65
N ASN A 77 13.28 -8.81 0.26
CA ASN A 77 12.03 -8.09 0.43
C ASN A 77 12.27 -6.59 0.37
N TYR A 78 11.19 -5.89 0.03
CA TYR A 78 11.12 -4.44 0.09
C TYR A 78 9.74 -4.04 0.60
N TRP A 79 9.58 -2.76 0.87
CA TRP A 79 8.34 -2.15 1.29
C TRP A 79 7.88 -1.18 0.22
N ASP A 80 6.66 -1.37 -0.28
CA ASP A 80 5.95 -0.40 -1.11
C ASP A 80 5.28 0.63 -0.20
N TYR A 81 5.80 1.85 -0.16
CA TYR A 81 5.22 2.96 0.60
C TYR A 81 4.29 3.80 -0.26
N ASN A 82 3.20 4.26 0.34
CA ASN A 82 2.35 5.34 -0.15
C ASN A 82 2.13 6.34 0.99
N TYR A 83 2.77 7.50 0.88
CA TYR A 83 2.59 8.64 1.77
C TYR A 83 1.46 9.50 1.24
N VAL A 84 0.45 9.75 2.07
CA VAL A 84 -0.66 10.64 1.75
C VAL A 84 -0.59 11.85 2.66
N TYR A 85 -0.35 13.02 2.08
CA TYR A 85 -0.26 14.28 2.79
C TYR A 85 -1.65 14.86 2.95
N VAL A 86 -2.00 15.22 4.18
CA VAL A 86 -3.33 15.72 4.55
C VAL A 86 -3.16 17.04 5.28
N ASN A 87 -3.89 18.07 4.83
CA ASN A 87 -3.86 19.37 5.49
C ASN A 87 -4.67 19.39 6.80
N LYS A 88 -4.59 20.50 7.53
CA LYS A 88 -5.36 20.74 8.77
C LYS A 88 -6.88 20.55 8.64
N ASP A 89 -7.43 20.67 7.43
CA ASP A 89 -8.87 20.52 7.15
C ASP A 89 -9.25 19.06 6.84
N GLY A 90 -8.29 18.12 6.95
CA GLY A 90 -8.51 16.69 6.72
C GLY A 90 -8.60 16.31 5.24
N LYS A 91 -8.07 17.15 4.34
CA LYS A 91 -8.07 16.94 2.89
C LYS A 91 -6.70 16.54 2.36
N VAL A 92 -6.67 15.59 1.42
CA VAL A 92 -5.45 15.20 0.72
C VAL A 92 -4.91 16.38 -0.08
N THR A 93 -3.65 16.72 0.12
CA THR A 93 -2.94 17.74 -0.66
C THR A 93 -2.05 17.12 -1.72
N SER A 94 -1.41 15.99 -1.43
CA SER A 94 -0.55 15.27 -2.36
C SER A 94 -0.34 13.82 -1.92
N THR A 95 0.24 13.01 -2.80
CA THR A 95 0.67 11.65 -2.51
C THR A 95 2.05 11.36 -3.07
N ARG A 96 2.80 10.49 -2.40
CA ARG A 96 4.12 10.02 -2.85
C ARG A 96 4.22 8.53 -2.68
N LYS A 97 4.64 7.83 -3.73
CA LYS A 97 4.91 6.39 -3.71
C LYS A 97 6.40 6.13 -3.85
N GLU A 98 6.94 5.22 -3.06
CA GLU A 98 8.35 4.83 -3.14
C GLU A 98 8.57 3.41 -2.63
N LYS A 99 9.70 2.82 -3.03
CA LYS A 99 10.15 1.52 -2.53
C LYS A 99 11.29 1.73 -1.55
N GLN A 100 11.25 1.05 -0.40
CA GLN A 100 12.31 1.12 0.60
C GLN A 100 12.68 -0.28 1.10
N ASN A 101 13.90 -0.42 1.60
CA ASN A 101 14.40 -1.67 2.20
C ASN A 101 14.28 -1.70 3.73
N TYR A 102 13.64 -0.71 4.33
CA TYR A 102 13.44 -0.61 5.77
C TYR A 102 11.95 -0.55 6.13
N PRO A 103 11.57 -1.06 7.31
CA PRO A 103 10.18 -1.13 7.71
C PRO A 103 9.66 0.22 8.24
N PRO A 104 8.33 0.44 8.31
CA PRO A 104 7.74 1.75 8.63
C PRO A 104 8.13 2.32 10.01
N GLN A 105 8.54 1.45 10.92
CA GLN A 105 9.02 1.79 12.25
C GLN A 105 10.37 2.52 12.21
N ALA A 106 11.16 2.36 11.15
CA ALA A 106 12.46 3.01 10.97
C ALA A 106 12.35 4.43 10.37
N ILE A 107 11.13 4.88 10.01
CA ILE A 107 10.90 6.21 9.49
C ILE A 107 10.95 7.25 10.60
N ASP A 108 11.86 8.20 10.46
CA ASP A 108 11.85 9.45 11.23
C ASP A 108 11.10 10.54 10.46
N SER A 109 10.18 11.22 11.13
CA SER A 109 9.46 12.39 10.61
C SER A 109 10.39 13.49 10.07
N GLN A 110 11.58 13.68 10.66
CA GLN A 110 12.55 14.68 10.17
C GLN A 110 13.19 14.27 8.84
N LYS A 111 13.36 12.96 8.60
CA LYS A 111 13.97 12.44 7.37
C LYS A 111 13.04 12.59 6.16
N ILE A 112 11.72 12.58 6.37
CA ILE A 112 10.73 12.78 5.30
C ILE A 112 10.72 14.24 4.79
N GLN A 113 10.94 15.21 5.66
CA GLN A 113 10.95 16.63 5.29
C GLN A 113 12.11 16.98 4.36
N GLY A 114 13.29 16.43 4.61
CA GLY A 114 14.43 16.54 3.70
C GLY A 114 14.13 16.01 2.30
N MET A 115 13.23 15.03 2.17
CA MET A 115 12.84 14.46 0.88
C MET A 115 11.75 15.28 0.14
N ASN A 116 10.88 16.01 0.86
CA ASN A 116 9.90 16.92 0.25
C ASN A 116 10.59 18.13 -0.40
N LEU A 117 11.63 18.68 0.25
CA LEU A 117 12.43 19.79 -0.28
C LEU A 117 13.15 19.45 -1.60
N LEU A 118 13.44 18.16 -1.84
CA LEU A 118 14.11 17.70 -3.07
C LEU A 118 13.15 17.49 -4.24
N THR A 119 11.84 17.45 -3.99
CA THR A 119 10.81 17.16 -5.02
C THR A 119 10.06 18.42 -5.47
N ALA A 120 10.18 19.52 -4.73
CA ALA A 120 9.69 20.84 -5.14
C ALA A 120 10.74 21.54 -6.01
N LYS A 121 10.63 21.39 -7.34
CA LYS A 121 11.27 22.25 -8.33
C LYS A 121 10.32 22.60 -9.44
#